data_AF-A0A3M6QL94-F1
#
_entry.id   AF-A0A3M6QL94-F1
#
_cell.length_a   1.000
_cell.length_b   1.000
_cell.length_c   1.000
_cell.angle_alpha   90.00
_cell.angle_beta   90.00
_cell.angle_gamma   90.00
#
_symmetry.space_group_name_H-M   'P 1'
#
loop_
_entity.id
_entity.type
_entity.pdbx_description
1 polymer ?
#
loop_
_entity_poly.entity_id
_entity_poly.type
_entity_poly.pdbx_seq_one_letter_code
_entity_poly.pdbx_strand_id
1 'polypeptide(L)'
;MRPSSIHPSSLAAAITSITCPVTLDLRRLIEEELPFTYHCYASKEALGATLQELFAHHLAHSSRMPFYSISTAAAVGMGETLRQYYLMLCAALDHLFFAPMASEQERQALIARYFDCPMMRSHGRMFTEYAMATRRAASAAGLWQGGLQGSTIYGRFDAAADPVTGRITGVYEFNGNTPVMLFESVNLQSYLAGQIDGDLQFNDWWGQTVEQLQNMNLAGQKIAAVCTTDAIEDIITSETILQVFDAAGLDCYLVDIADLDYDQSNPANPFIVNEVEEHPDILFFLTPWEELVENFSLAFEQYRYWFDRTRFLEPPWRWFISHKGILAWVSDLLAQGELQAYSALPHLPTALSLEALQARQQALGLPTGSYVAKPVIGRLSANVTVVSNGQVLEQSAGAYGDVPMVYQHYCAPGRTETGNFIVCGWMSCEDYCETLAIREFDHHITDFDRERFVPHILRGQT
;
A
#
# COMPACT_ATOMS: atom_id res chain seq x y z
N MET A 1 40.60 -21.63 39.64
CA MET A 1 39.25 -21.84 39.08
C MET A 1 38.84 -20.56 38.39
N ARG A 2 38.83 -20.55 37.05
CA ARG A 2 38.30 -19.43 36.26
C ARG A 2 36.78 -19.61 36.15
N PRO A 3 35.96 -18.55 36.23
CA PRO A 3 34.54 -18.67 35.97
C PRO A 3 34.33 -18.97 34.48
N SER A 4 33.58 -20.01 34.20
CA SER A 4 33.09 -20.35 32.85
C SER A 4 32.24 -19.21 32.31
N SER A 5 32.63 -18.71 31.14
CA SER A 5 31.81 -17.84 30.29
C SER A 5 30.50 -18.54 29.95
N ILE A 6 29.40 -17.98 30.44
CA ILE A 6 28.06 -18.31 29.98
C ILE A 6 27.97 -17.82 28.54
N HIS A 7 27.91 -18.74 27.59
CA HIS A 7 27.49 -18.42 26.23
C HIS A 7 26.07 -17.84 26.29
N PRO A 8 25.78 -16.70 25.64
CA PRO A 8 24.40 -16.27 25.50
C PRO A 8 23.66 -17.35 24.72
N SER A 9 22.62 -17.91 25.33
CA SER A 9 21.66 -18.77 24.64
C SER A 9 21.24 -18.10 23.34
N SER A 10 21.45 -18.76 22.20
CA SER A 10 20.96 -18.28 20.91
C SER A 10 19.44 -18.19 20.98
N LEU A 11 18.91 -17.00 21.21
CA LEU A 11 17.50 -16.72 20.98
C LEU A 11 17.20 -17.11 19.54
N ALA A 12 16.20 -17.97 19.34
CA ALA A 12 15.75 -18.31 17.99
C ALA A 12 15.33 -17.01 17.29
N ALA A 13 15.92 -16.72 16.12
CA ALA A 13 15.60 -15.53 15.33
C ALA A 13 14.09 -15.45 15.11
N ALA A 14 13.46 -14.28 15.27
CA ALA A 14 12.01 -14.08 15.23
C ALA A 14 11.37 -14.37 13.86
N ILE A 15 12.13 -14.18 12.78
CA ILE A 15 11.72 -14.46 11.40
C ILE A 15 12.75 -15.43 10.81
N THR A 16 12.28 -16.57 10.31
CA THR A 16 13.12 -17.61 9.68
C THR A 16 12.45 -18.16 8.44
N SER A 17 13.22 -18.57 7.45
CA SER A 17 12.73 -19.31 6.28
C SER A 17 12.59 -20.81 6.58
N ILE A 18 11.53 -21.43 6.07
CA ILE A 18 11.32 -22.88 6.08
C ILE A 18 10.81 -23.33 4.71
N THR A 19 10.79 -24.64 4.47
CA THR A 19 10.16 -25.21 3.27
C THR A 19 9.16 -26.28 3.64
N CYS A 20 7.97 -26.22 3.08
CA CYS A 20 6.88 -27.15 3.34
C CYS A 20 6.34 -27.74 2.03
N PRO A 21 5.98 -29.03 1.98
CA PRO A 21 5.32 -29.58 0.81
C PRO A 21 3.87 -29.07 0.74
N VAL A 22 3.46 -28.56 -0.41
CA VAL A 22 2.07 -28.18 -0.71
C VAL A 22 1.65 -28.73 -2.06
N THR A 23 0.35 -28.88 -2.28
CA THR A 23 -0.23 -29.14 -3.59
C THR A 23 -0.80 -27.84 -4.14
N LEU A 24 -0.34 -27.42 -5.32
CA LEU A 24 -0.84 -26.23 -5.99
C LEU A 24 -1.35 -26.59 -7.39
N ASP A 25 -2.66 -26.70 -7.53
CA ASP A 25 -3.33 -26.74 -8.82
C ASP A 25 -3.77 -25.32 -9.15
N LEU A 26 -2.90 -24.58 -9.85
CA LEU A 26 -3.14 -23.17 -10.15
C LEU A 26 -4.43 -22.97 -10.96
N ARG A 27 -4.72 -23.84 -11.93
CA ARG A 27 -5.92 -23.71 -12.73
C ARG A 27 -7.17 -23.79 -11.86
N ARG A 28 -7.22 -24.80 -11.00
CA ARG A 28 -8.34 -25.00 -10.08
C ARG A 28 -8.46 -23.85 -9.10
N LEU A 29 -7.34 -23.38 -8.52
CA LEU A 29 -7.34 -22.25 -7.60
C LEU A 29 -7.93 -20.99 -8.24
N ILE A 30 -7.52 -20.67 -9.47
CA ILE A 30 -8.01 -19.48 -10.18
C ILE A 30 -9.48 -19.65 -10.57
N GLU A 31 -9.91 -20.84 -10.99
CA GLU A 31 -11.32 -21.12 -11.29
C GLU A 31 -12.23 -21.00 -10.05
N GLU A 32 -11.75 -21.41 -8.87
CA GLU A 32 -12.51 -21.38 -7.61
C GLU A 32 -12.47 -20.01 -6.92
N GLU A 33 -11.29 -19.37 -6.83
CA GLU A 33 -11.08 -18.14 -6.05
C GLU A 33 -11.09 -16.86 -6.91
N LEU A 34 -10.97 -16.95 -8.24
CA LEU A 34 -10.93 -15.80 -9.15
C LEU A 34 -11.75 -16.05 -10.44
N PRO A 35 -13.06 -16.38 -10.33
CA PRO A 35 -13.89 -16.75 -11.47
C PRO A 35 -14.00 -15.66 -12.56
N PHE A 36 -14.01 -14.36 -12.23
CA PHE A 36 -14.04 -13.28 -13.23
C PHE A 36 -12.72 -13.24 -14.00
N THR A 37 -11.60 -13.26 -13.31
CA THR A 37 -10.27 -13.36 -13.93
C THR A 37 -10.19 -14.62 -14.79
N TYR A 38 -10.64 -15.77 -14.28
CA TYR A 38 -10.67 -17.01 -15.06
C TYR A 38 -11.47 -16.82 -16.37
N HIS A 39 -12.67 -16.25 -16.31
CA HIS A 39 -13.50 -16.02 -17.49
C HIS A 39 -12.90 -15.01 -18.48
N CYS A 40 -12.35 -13.90 -18.00
CA CYS A 40 -11.70 -12.90 -18.83
C CYS A 40 -10.46 -13.46 -19.55
N TYR A 41 -9.79 -14.47 -18.97
CA TYR A 41 -8.48 -14.94 -19.42
C TYR A 41 -8.50 -16.35 -20.05
N ALA A 42 -9.52 -17.18 -19.81
CA ALA A 42 -9.61 -18.55 -20.31
C ALA A 42 -9.57 -18.67 -21.85
N SER A 43 -9.87 -17.58 -22.57
CA SER A 43 -9.84 -17.52 -24.04
C SER A 43 -8.64 -16.75 -24.61
N LYS A 44 -7.83 -16.09 -23.78
CA LYS A 44 -6.73 -15.19 -24.19
C LYS A 44 -5.38 -15.85 -23.93
N GLU A 45 -4.84 -16.57 -24.92
CA GLU A 45 -3.61 -17.37 -24.80
C GLU A 45 -2.40 -16.59 -24.23
N ALA A 46 -2.17 -15.36 -24.70
CA ALA A 46 -1.08 -14.51 -24.21
C ALA A 46 -1.21 -14.15 -22.73
N LEU A 47 -2.43 -13.91 -22.26
CA LEU A 47 -2.65 -13.53 -20.86
C LEU A 47 -2.66 -14.74 -19.92
N GLY A 48 -3.04 -15.92 -20.42
CA GLY A 48 -2.84 -17.18 -19.71
C GLY A 48 -1.36 -17.46 -19.41
N ALA A 49 -0.45 -17.03 -20.29
CA ALA A 49 0.99 -17.10 -20.02
C ALA A 49 1.40 -16.12 -18.91
N THR A 50 0.87 -14.89 -18.89
CA THR A 50 1.14 -13.90 -17.84
C THR A 50 0.73 -14.41 -16.45
N LEU A 51 -0.41 -15.08 -16.35
CA LEU A 51 -0.85 -15.72 -15.10
C LEU A 51 0.11 -16.83 -14.64
N GLN A 52 0.63 -17.63 -15.57
CA GLN A 52 1.64 -18.65 -15.25
C GLN A 52 2.97 -18.03 -14.81
N GLU A 53 3.37 -16.91 -15.43
CA GLU A 53 4.57 -16.16 -15.06
C GLU A 53 4.45 -15.59 -13.64
N LEU A 54 3.32 -14.96 -13.31
CA LEU A 54 3.04 -14.41 -11.97
C LEU A 54 3.20 -15.47 -10.87
N PHE A 55 2.71 -16.69 -11.12
CA PHE A 55 2.78 -17.80 -10.16
C PHE A 55 3.93 -18.80 -10.43
N ALA A 56 4.86 -18.49 -11.34
CA ALA A 56 5.91 -19.41 -11.77
C ALA A 56 6.78 -19.88 -10.60
N HIS A 57 7.10 -18.97 -9.67
CA HIS A 57 7.86 -19.31 -8.47
C HIS A 57 7.14 -20.36 -7.61
N HIS A 58 5.85 -20.16 -7.36
CA HIS A 58 5.03 -21.07 -6.55
C HIS A 58 4.90 -22.44 -7.22
N LEU A 59 4.66 -22.47 -8.53
CA LEU A 59 4.54 -23.71 -9.31
C LEU A 59 5.84 -24.51 -9.28
N ALA A 60 6.99 -23.85 -9.51
CA ALA A 60 8.30 -24.49 -9.54
C ALA A 60 8.71 -25.08 -8.18
N HIS A 61 8.19 -24.54 -7.07
CA HIS A 61 8.58 -24.92 -5.72
C HIS A 61 7.50 -25.66 -4.93
N SER A 62 6.34 -26.01 -5.50
CA SER A 62 5.22 -26.66 -4.77
C SER A 62 5.63 -27.84 -3.87
N SER A 63 6.50 -28.74 -4.34
CA SER A 63 7.01 -29.87 -3.52
C SER A 63 7.87 -29.49 -2.30
N ARG A 64 8.39 -28.26 -2.28
CA ARG A 64 9.23 -27.65 -1.23
C ARG A 64 8.96 -26.14 -1.15
N MET A 65 7.70 -25.74 -0.98
CA MET A 65 7.27 -24.35 -1.03
C MET A 65 7.95 -23.56 0.09
N PRO A 66 8.61 -22.42 -0.21
CA PRO A 66 9.18 -21.57 0.81
C PRO A 66 8.07 -20.92 1.65
N PHE A 67 8.29 -20.85 2.96
CA PHE A 67 7.46 -20.09 3.89
C PHE A 67 8.35 -19.27 4.82
N TYR A 68 7.84 -18.12 5.25
CA TYR A 68 8.37 -17.41 6.41
C TYR A 68 7.69 -17.91 7.69
N SER A 69 8.47 -18.39 8.65
CA SER A 69 7.99 -18.69 10.00
C SER A 69 8.29 -17.51 10.93
N ILE A 70 7.24 -16.83 11.36
CA ILE A 70 7.30 -15.58 12.13
C ILE A 70 6.78 -15.86 13.54
N SER A 71 7.44 -15.36 14.58
CA SER A 71 6.86 -15.49 15.93
C SER A 71 5.60 -14.64 16.07
N THR A 72 4.56 -15.15 16.73
CA THR A 72 3.29 -14.44 16.93
C THR A 72 3.51 -13.05 17.54
N ALA A 73 4.39 -12.95 18.55
CA ALA A 73 4.75 -11.69 19.17
C ALA A 73 5.42 -10.69 18.20
N ALA A 74 6.23 -11.17 17.25
CA ALA A 74 6.83 -10.31 16.23
C ALA A 74 5.78 -9.83 15.23
N ALA A 75 4.91 -10.71 14.75
CA ALA A 75 3.83 -10.33 13.82
C ALA A 75 2.92 -9.25 14.41
N VAL A 76 2.44 -9.46 15.65
CA VAL A 76 1.62 -8.47 16.38
C VAL A 76 2.39 -7.16 16.60
N GLY A 77 3.67 -7.23 16.98
CA GLY A 77 4.52 -6.04 17.16
C GLY A 77 4.75 -5.26 15.87
N MET A 78 4.89 -5.94 14.73
CA MET A 78 4.99 -5.32 13.40
C MET A 78 3.68 -4.64 13.02
N GLY A 79 2.53 -5.33 13.17
CA GLY A 79 1.20 -4.78 12.91
C GLY A 79 0.93 -3.50 13.70
N GLU A 80 1.19 -3.51 15.02
CA GLU A 80 1.01 -2.31 15.85
C GLU A 80 1.98 -1.18 15.47
N THR A 81 3.24 -1.50 15.12
CA THR A 81 4.19 -0.48 14.66
C THR A 81 3.71 0.20 13.37
N LEU A 82 3.20 -0.58 12.41
CA LEU A 82 2.69 -0.07 11.13
C LEU A 82 1.41 0.74 11.32
N ARG A 83 0.51 0.31 12.22
CA ARG A 83 -0.64 1.11 12.65
C ARG A 83 -0.23 2.46 13.22
N GLN A 84 0.69 2.49 14.18
CA GLN A 84 1.16 3.77 14.76
C GLN A 84 1.83 4.65 13.69
N TYR A 85 2.55 4.04 12.75
CA TYR A 85 3.15 4.77 11.63
C TYR A 85 2.09 5.37 10.70
N TYR A 86 1.02 4.65 10.41
CA TYR A 86 -0.12 5.17 9.67
C TYR A 86 -0.75 6.37 10.39
N LEU A 87 -1.00 6.27 11.69
CA LEU A 87 -1.54 7.38 12.50
C LEU A 87 -0.61 8.60 12.48
N MET A 88 0.70 8.40 12.47
CA MET A 88 1.68 9.48 12.28
C MET A 88 1.54 10.15 10.89
N LEU A 89 1.36 9.37 9.82
CA LEU A 89 1.13 9.93 8.47
C LEU A 89 -0.16 10.75 8.42
N CYS A 90 -1.24 10.24 9.02
CA CYS A 90 -2.50 10.96 9.16
C CYS A 90 -2.34 12.25 9.98
N ALA A 91 -1.64 12.21 11.11
CA ALA A 91 -1.37 13.40 11.93
C ALA A 91 -0.53 14.44 11.17
N ALA A 92 0.45 14.01 10.38
CA ALA A 92 1.25 14.89 9.53
C ALA A 92 0.39 15.55 8.44
N LEU A 93 -0.53 14.79 7.84
CA LEU A 93 -1.48 15.32 6.87
C LEU A 93 -2.46 16.30 7.51
N ASP A 94 -3.01 15.97 8.68
CA ASP A 94 -3.94 16.84 9.41
C ASP A 94 -3.25 18.14 9.85
N HIS A 95 -1.97 18.08 10.23
CA HIS A 95 -1.16 19.28 10.45
C HIS A 95 -1.09 20.12 9.18
N LEU A 96 -0.80 19.51 8.03
CA LEU A 96 -0.71 20.22 6.75
C LEU A 96 -2.05 20.81 6.30
N PHE A 97 -3.17 20.11 6.52
CA PHE A 97 -4.49 20.52 6.05
C PHE A 97 -5.21 21.46 7.01
N PHE A 98 -5.05 21.29 8.31
CA PHE A 98 -5.94 21.92 9.30
C PHE A 98 -5.24 22.67 10.42
N ALA A 99 -3.93 22.48 10.64
CA ALA A 99 -3.25 23.28 11.65
C ALA A 99 -3.33 24.78 11.32
N PRO A 100 -3.41 25.66 12.35
CA PRO A 100 -3.34 27.10 12.15
C PRO A 100 -2.02 27.48 11.45
N MET A 101 -2.13 28.21 10.35
CA MET A 101 -1.00 28.77 9.60
C MET A 101 -1.14 30.30 9.56
N ALA A 102 -0.08 31.04 9.27
CA ALA A 102 -0.15 32.50 9.18
C ALA A 102 -1.04 32.97 8.02
N SER A 103 -1.17 32.15 6.95
CA SER A 103 -2.09 32.39 5.84
C SER A 103 -2.43 31.12 5.05
N GLU A 104 -3.47 31.17 4.22
CA GLU A 104 -3.76 30.11 3.26
C GLU A 104 -2.67 29.99 2.20
N GLN A 105 -2.05 31.10 1.79
CA GLN A 105 -0.90 31.10 0.87
C GLN A 105 0.28 30.29 1.41
N GLU A 106 0.54 30.35 2.72
CA GLU A 106 1.59 29.55 3.36
C GLU A 106 1.29 28.04 3.27
N ARG A 107 0.04 27.64 3.53
CA ARG A 107 -0.40 26.25 3.38
C ARG A 107 -0.21 25.76 1.95
N GLN A 108 -0.66 26.54 0.98
CA GLN A 108 -0.52 26.21 -0.44
C GLN A 108 0.96 26.12 -0.87
N ALA A 109 1.83 26.98 -0.33
CA ALA A 109 3.27 26.91 -0.59
C ALA A 109 3.91 25.64 -0.02
N LEU A 110 3.50 25.20 1.18
CA LEU A 110 3.93 23.93 1.74
C LEU A 110 3.45 22.75 0.89
N ILE A 111 2.17 22.73 0.51
CA ILE A 111 1.61 21.67 -0.34
C ILE A 111 2.36 21.61 -1.68
N ALA A 112 2.54 22.75 -2.35
CA ALA A 112 3.27 22.82 -3.61
C ALA A 112 4.75 22.41 -3.47
N ARG A 113 5.35 22.55 -2.28
CA ARG A 113 6.73 22.13 -2.02
C ARG A 113 6.84 20.62 -1.81
N TYR A 114 6.03 20.05 -0.92
CA TYR A 114 6.16 18.63 -0.54
C TYR A 114 5.43 17.68 -1.50
N PHE A 115 4.44 18.17 -2.24
CA PHE A 115 3.59 17.36 -3.12
C PHE A 115 3.72 17.77 -4.59
N ASP A 116 4.87 18.30 -4.98
CA ASP A 116 5.12 18.73 -6.36
C ASP A 116 5.11 17.56 -7.34
N CYS A 117 4.17 17.56 -8.27
CA CYS A 117 4.08 16.63 -9.40
C CYS A 117 3.25 17.26 -10.54
N PRO A 118 3.24 16.68 -11.76
CA PRO A 118 2.46 17.21 -12.89
C PRO A 118 0.98 17.49 -12.55
N MET A 119 0.26 16.50 -11.97
CA MET A 119 -1.12 16.66 -11.52
C MET A 119 -1.27 17.84 -10.54
N MET A 120 -0.39 17.96 -9.54
CA MET A 120 -0.50 19.04 -8.55
C MET A 120 -0.19 20.42 -9.12
N ARG A 121 0.67 20.53 -10.14
CA ARG A 121 0.91 21.80 -10.85
C ARG A 121 -0.31 22.24 -11.66
N SER A 122 -1.02 21.30 -12.27
CA SER A 122 -2.18 21.58 -13.13
C SER A 122 -3.49 21.73 -12.34
N HIS A 123 -3.71 20.87 -11.36
CA HIS A 123 -5.01 20.70 -10.67
C HIS A 123 -4.91 20.80 -9.14
N GLY A 124 -3.73 21.11 -8.59
CA GLY A 124 -3.44 20.96 -7.16
C GLY A 124 -4.35 21.75 -6.23
N ARG A 125 -4.80 22.95 -6.62
CA ARG A 125 -5.75 23.72 -5.79
C ARG A 125 -7.06 22.97 -5.59
N MET A 126 -7.68 22.55 -6.70
CA MET A 126 -8.96 21.82 -6.65
C MET A 126 -8.77 20.47 -5.96
N PHE A 127 -7.74 19.71 -6.33
CA PHE A 127 -7.50 18.39 -5.78
C PHE A 127 -7.25 18.44 -4.27
N THR A 128 -6.51 19.44 -3.80
CA THR A 128 -6.34 19.73 -2.37
C THR A 128 -7.67 20.05 -1.69
N GLU A 129 -8.49 20.92 -2.27
CA GLU A 129 -9.81 21.26 -1.70
C GLU A 129 -10.71 20.02 -1.58
N TYR A 130 -10.69 19.12 -2.56
CA TYR A 130 -11.43 17.86 -2.54
C TYR A 130 -10.87 16.87 -1.51
N ALA A 131 -9.55 16.70 -1.44
CA ALA A 131 -8.86 15.90 -0.43
C ALA A 131 -9.14 16.41 1.00
N MET A 132 -9.09 17.70 1.23
CA MET A 132 -9.43 18.29 2.52
C MET A 132 -10.90 18.04 2.90
N ALA A 133 -11.82 18.10 1.92
CA ALA A 133 -13.24 17.84 2.17
C ALA A 133 -13.50 16.38 2.59
N THR A 134 -12.92 15.42 1.87
CA THR A 134 -13.03 13.99 2.21
C THR A 134 -12.32 13.66 3.52
N ARG A 135 -11.15 14.23 3.79
CA ARG A 135 -10.45 14.06 5.08
C ARG A 135 -11.25 14.62 6.26
N ARG A 136 -11.90 15.77 6.11
CA ARG A 136 -12.80 16.31 7.14
C ARG A 136 -13.94 15.35 7.44
N ALA A 137 -14.56 14.78 6.41
CA ALA A 137 -15.63 13.79 6.57
C ALA A 137 -15.15 12.56 7.35
N ALA A 138 -13.93 12.08 7.11
CA ALA A 138 -13.31 11.01 7.90
C ALA A 138 -13.11 11.40 9.38
N SER A 139 -12.65 12.63 9.64
CA SER A 139 -12.31 13.10 11.00
C SER A 139 -13.52 13.46 11.88
N ALA A 140 -14.60 14.00 11.29
CA ALA A 140 -15.69 14.64 12.03
C ALA A 140 -16.58 13.66 12.81
N ALA A 141 -16.46 12.36 12.53
CA ALA A 141 -17.32 11.33 13.06
C ALA A 141 -16.54 10.16 13.70
N GLY A 142 -15.21 10.27 13.83
CA GLY A 142 -14.36 9.07 13.83
C GLY A 142 -14.43 8.38 12.45
N LEU A 143 -13.42 7.60 12.08
CA LEU A 143 -13.20 7.18 10.68
C LEU A 143 -14.37 6.49 9.95
N TRP A 144 -15.46 6.13 10.64
CA TRP A 144 -16.59 5.42 10.04
C TRP A 144 -17.99 5.78 10.56
N GLN A 145 -18.14 6.66 11.58
CA GLN A 145 -19.50 7.12 11.96
C GLN A 145 -20.06 8.18 10.99
N GLY A 146 -19.24 8.65 10.03
CA GLY A 146 -19.54 9.72 9.07
C GLY A 146 -19.89 9.25 7.67
N GLY A 147 -19.96 7.92 7.43
CA GLY A 147 -20.18 7.33 6.12
C GLY A 147 -18.92 7.26 5.25
N LEU A 148 -19.06 6.75 4.02
CA LEU A 148 -17.95 6.39 3.12
C LEU A 148 -17.13 7.56 2.52
N GLN A 149 -17.50 8.82 2.76
CA GLN A 149 -16.93 9.97 2.06
C GLN A 149 -15.42 10.17 2.27
N GLY A 150 -14.88 9.69 3.39
CA GLY A 150 -13.46 9.78 3.74
C GLY A 150 -12.86 8.46 4.22
N SER A 151 -13.62 7.39 4.06
CA SER A 151 -13.35 6.02 4.49
C SER A 151 -12.30 5.32 3.65
N THR A 152 -11.59 4.35 4.22
CA THR A 152 -10.44 3.68 3.58
C THR A 152 -10.48 2.18 3.81
N ILE A 153 -10.45 1.36 2.77
CA ILE A 153 -10.60 -0.09 2.89
C ILE A 153 -9.28 -0.85 2.72
N TYR A 154 -8.30 -0.27 2.02
CA TYR A 154 -7.05 -0.97 1.75
C TYR A 154 -5.84 -0.04 1.55
N GLY A 155 -4.65 -0.55 1.84
CA GLY A 155 -3.37 0.12 1.65
C GLY A 155 -2.23 -0.75 2.15
N ARG A 156 -1.02 -0.61 1.60
CA ARG A 156 0.10 -1.51 1.92
C ARG A 156 1.35 -0.73 2.30
N PHE A 157 1.84 -0.93 3.53
CA PHE A 157 3.18 -0.50 3.90
C PHE A 157 4.22 -1.44 3.34
N ASP A 158 5.34 -0.90 2.85
CA ASP A 158 6.54 -1.67 2.56
C ASP A 158 7.61 -1.27 3.58
N ALA A 159 8.07 -2.23 4.40
CA ALA A 159 8.94 -1.96 5.54
C ALA A 159 10.06 -3.00 5.73
N ALA A 160 11.23 -2.54 6.18
CA ALA A 160 12.32 -3.39 6.61
C ALA A 160 12.06 -3.92 8.03
N ALA A 161 12.41 -5.19 8.26
CA ALA A 161 12.37 -5.81 9.57
C ALA A 161 13.69 -6.51 9.88
N ASP A 162 14.12 -6.45 11.14
CA ASP A 162 15.25 -7.24 11.62
C ASP A 162 14.80 -8.71 11.80
N PRO A 163 15.40 -9.68 11.09
CA PRO A 163 14.99 -11.07 11.21
C PRO A 163 15.23 -11.67 12.60
N VAL A 164 16.18 -11.13 13.38
CA VAL A 164 16.50 -11.66 14.70
C VAL A 164 15.44 -11.25 15.71
N THR A 165 15.08 -9.96 15.76
CA THR A 165 14.12 -9.44 16.74
C THR A 165 12.68 -9.38 16.22
N GLY A 166 12.47 -9.38 14.91
CA GLY A 166 11.16 -9.22 14.28
C GLY A 166 10.62 -7.79 14.35
N ARG A 167 11.46 -6.81 14.70
CA ARG A 167 11.06 -5.40 14.80
C ARG A 167 11.20 -4.71 13.44
N ILE A 168 10.25 -3.84 13.11
CA ILE A 168 10.38 -2.93 11.98
C ILE A 168 11.55 -1.97 12.24
N THR A 169 12.51 -1.93 11.32
CA THR A 169 13.71 -1.09 11.40
C THR A 169 13.62 0.16 10.53
N GLY A 170 12.73 0.17 9.55
CA GLY A 170 12.49 1.30 8.68
C GLY A 170 11.25 1.11 7.83
N VAL A 171 10.42 2.14 7.70
CA VAL A 171 9.30 2.14 6.73
C VAL A 171 9.76 2.84 5.44
N TYR A 172 9.69 2.14 4.31
CA TYR A 172 10.11 2.67 3.02
C TYR A 172 9.06 3.57 2.42
N GLU A 173 7.82 3.11 2.36
CA GLU A 173 6.68 3.85 1.84
C GLU A 173 5.34 3.27 2.28
N PHE A 174 4.28 4.03 2.03
CA PHE A 174 2.90 3.59 2.13
C PHE A 174 2.27 3.64 0.73
N ASN A 175 1.81 2.51 0.24
CA ASN A 175 1.06 2.40 -1.00
C ASN A 175 -0.43 2.42 -0.65
N GLY A 176 -1.02 3.61 -0.52
CA GLY A 176 -2.41 3.78 -0.05
C GLY A 176 -3.42 4.14 -1.13
N ASN A 177 -3.05 4.08 -2.42
CA ASN A 177 -3.94 4.38 -3.55
C ASN A 177 -4.16 3.16 -4.44
N THR A 178 -3.10 2.59 -5.02
CA THR A 178 -3.19 1.46 -5.96
C THR A 178 -2.18 0.33 -5.70
N PRO A 179 -2.04 -0.19 -4.46
CA PRO A 179 -1.23 -1.39 -4.24
C PRO A 179 -1.89 -2.64 -4.85
N VAL A 180 -1.13 -3.43 -5.59
CA VAL A 180 -1.50 -4.79 -6.03
C VAL A 180 -1.01 -5.84 -5.02
N MET A 181 -1.08 -7.14 -5.35
CA MET A 181 -0.67 -8.28 -4.49
C MET A 181 -1.65 -8.61 -3.35
N LEU A 182 -2.89 -8.12 -3.42
CA LEU A 182 -3.87 -8.35 -2.35
C LEU A 182 -4.32 -9.81 -2.29
N PHE A 183 -4.65 -10.40 -3.44
CA PHE A 183 -5.03 -11.81 -3.57
C PHE A 183 -3.96 -12.74 -3.01
N GLU A 184 -2.69 -12.50 -3.36
CA GLU A 184 -1.55 -13.27 -2.90
C GLU A 184 -1.44 -13.22 -1.38
N SER A 185 -1.58 -12.01 -0.84
CA SER A 185 -1.41 -11.73 0.59
C SER A 185 -2.53 -12.30 1.45
N VAL A 186 -3.74 -12.41 0.91
CA VAL A 186 -4.94 -12.80 1.66
C VAL A 186 -5.36 -14.23 1.31
N ASN A 187 -5.84 -14.46 0.08
CA ASN A 187 -6.42 -15.73 -0.36
C ASN A 187 -5.37 -16.81 -0.63
N LEU A 188 -4.37 -16.54 -1.49
CA LEU A 188 -3.35 -17.54 -1.82
C LEU A 188 -2.55 -17.93 -0.58
N GLN A 189 -2.16 -16.95 0.22
CA GLN A 189 -1.46 -17.18 1.48
C GLN A 189 -2.24 -18.12 2.41
N SER A 190 -3.55 -17.89 2.56
CA SER A 190 -4.43 -18.74 3.37
C SER A 190 -4.56 -20.14 2.77
N TYR A 191 -4.76 -20.24 1.45
CA TYR A 191 -4.83 -21.51 0.73
C TYR A 191 -3.56 -22.36 0.92
N LEU A 192 -2.38 -21.75 0.82
CA LEU A 192 -1.10 -22.44 0.97
C LEU A 192 -0.82 -22.84 2.43
N ALA A 193 -1.06 -21.95 3.39
CA ALA A 193 -0.85 -22.25 4.81
C ALA A 193 -1.85 -23.28 5.35
N GLY A 194 -3.08 -23.27 4.83
CA GLY A 194 -4.14 -24.24 5.11
C GLY A 194 -3.72 -25.71 4.94
N GLN A 195 -2.73 -25.97 4.08
CA GLN A 195 -2.21 -27.32 3.82
C GLN A 195 -1.15 -27.80 4.82
N ILE A 196 -0.69 -26.93 5.73
CA ILE A 196 0.41 -27.21 6.66
C ILE A 196 -0.10 -27.20 8.11
N ASP A 197 -0.52 -26.03 8.61
CA ASP A 197 -0.91 -25.82 10.01
C ASP A 197 -1.96 -24.68 10.10
N GLY A 198 -3.01 -24.83 9.28
CA GLY A 198 -3.82 -23.81 8.59
C GLY A 198 -4.36 -22.56 9.26
N ASP A 199 -4.26 -22.38 10.57
CA ASP A 199 -4.92 -21.27 11.28
C ASP A 199 -3.95 -20.26 11.92
N LEU A 200 -2.64 -20.52 11.88
CA LEU A 200 -1.65 -19.65 12.50
C LEU A 200 -1.09 -18.66 11.47
N GLN A 201 -1.86 -17.61 11.16
CA GLN A 201 -1.42 -16.50 10.30
C GLN A 201 -1.78 -15.13 10.91
N PHE A 202 -1.06 -14.10 10.51
CA PHE A 202 -1.48 -12.72 10.69
C PHE A 202 -2.13 -12.27 9.38
N ASN A 203 -3.40 -12.67 9.19
CA ASN A 203 -4.13 -12.56 7.92
C ASN A 203 -5.64 -12.32 8.14
N ASP A 204 -5.99 -11.28 8.89
CA ASP A 204 -7.38 -10.98 9.28
C ASP A 204 -8.05 -9.90 8.40
N TRP A 205 -7.35 -9.37 7.38
CA TRP A 205 -7.83 -8.23 6.58
C TRP A 205 -9.19 -8.48 5.93
N TRP A 206 -9.41 -9.69 5.39
CA TRP A 206 -10.69 -10.04 4.75
C TRP A 206 -11.85 -9.97 5.74
N GLY A 207 -11.75 -10.70 6.85
CA GLY A 207 -12.81 -10.81 7.85
C GLY A 207 -13.14 -9.45 8.46
N GLN A 208 -12.11 -8.69 8.84
CA GLN A 208 -12.27 -7.35 9.40
C GLN A 208 -12.92 -6.39 8.40
N THR A 209 -12.50 -6.43 7.12
CA THR A 209 -13.06 -5.54 6.10
C THR A 209 -14.53 -5.88 5.80
N VAL A 210 -14.88 -7.16 5.70
CA VAL A 210 -16.28 -7.60 5.52
C VAL A 210 -17.16 -7.17 6.70
N GLU A 211 -16.73 -7.44 7.93
CA GLU A 211 -17.48 -7.06 9.14
C GLU A 211 -17.74 -5.55 9.17
N GLN A 212 -16.73 -4.76 8.82
CA GLN A 212 -16.87 -3.30 8.80
C GLN A 212 -17.82 -2.82 7.71
N LEU A 213 -17.72 -3.36 6.50
CA LEU A 213 -18.62 -3.02 5.40
C LEU A 213 -20.08 -3.38 5.73
N GLN A 214 -20.33 -4.50 6.41
CA GLN A 214 -21.65 -4.89 6.90
C GLN A 214 -22.21 -3.92 7.95
N ASN A 215 -21.34 -3.31 8.75
CA ASN A 215 -21.71 -2.30 9.74
C ASN A 215 -22.02 -0.93 9.11
N MET A 216 -21.73 -0.74 7.81
CA MET A 216 -22.06 0.47 7.08
C MET A 216 -23.46 0.40 6.47
N ASN A 217 -24.20 1.50 6.52
CA ASN A 217 -25.51 1.59 5.87
C ASN A 217 -25.35 1.84 4.35
N LEU A 218 -24.99 0.77 3.62
CA LEU A 218 -24.72 0.78 2.18
C LEU A 218 -25.82 0.12 1.34
N ALA A 219 -26.90 -0.32 1.98
CA ALA A 219 -27.99 -1.02 1.32
C ALA A 219 -28.57 -0.18 0.16
N GLY A 220 -28.63 -0.80 -1.03
CA GLY A 220 -29.16 -0.19 -2.24
C GLY A 220 -28.22 0.78 -2.96
N GLN A 221 -26.99 0.97 -2.48
CA GLN A 221 -25.95 1.70 -3.22
C GLN A 221 -25.22 0.75 -4.16
N LYS A 222 -24.93 1.23 -5.38
CA LYS A 222 -24.20 0.48 -6.40
C LYS A 222 -22.70 0.75 -6.32
N ILE A 223 -21.91 -0.32 -6.29
CA ILE A 223 -20.45 -0.26 -6.17
C ILE A 223 -19.80 -0.79 -7.44
N ALA A 224 -19.03 0.06 -8.13
CA ALA A 224 -18.22 -0.36 -9.26
C ALA A 224 -16.77 -0.55 -8.81
N ALA A 225 -16.20 -1.74 -9.02
CA ALA A 225 -14.77 -1.98 -8.94
C ALA A 225 -14.15 -1.77 -10.33
N VAL A 226 -13.44 -0.65 -10.50
CA VAL A 226 -12.91 -0.20 -11.78
C VAL A 226 -11.41 -0.48 -11.87
N CYS A 227 -10.99 -1.17 -12.92
CA CYS A 227 -9.58 -1.53 -13.15
C CYS A 227 -9.27 -1.72 -14.64
N THR A 228 -8.00 -1.91 -14.97
CA THR A 228 -7.59 -2.36 -16.31
C THR A 228 -7.73 -3.88 -16.39
N THR A 229 -8.78 -4.41 -17.02
CA THR A 229 -9.04 -5.87 -16.99
C THR A 229 -8.02 -6.68 -17.80
N ASP A 230 -7.28 -6.04 -18.71
CA ASP A 230 -6.17 -6.66 -19.46
C ASP A 230 -4.83 -6.65 -18.69
N ALA A 231 -4.77 -6.10 -17.48
CA ALA A 231 -3.63 -6.19 -16.58
C ALA A 231 -3.92 -7.21 -15.46
N ILE A 232 -3.12 -8.28 -15.40
CA ILE A 232 -3.44 -9.43 -14.53
C ILE A 232 -3.43 -9.07 -13.03
N GLU A 233 -2.46 -8.28 -12.58
CA GLU A 233 -2.38 -7.86 -11.18
C GLU A 233 -3.56 -6.94 -10.80
N ASP A 234 -4.02 -6.14 -11.76
CA ASP A 234 -5.10 -5.19 -11.55
C ASP A 234 -6.43 -5.92 -11.40
N ILE A 235 -6.75 -6.83 -12.33
CA ILE A 235 -8.01 -7.60 -12.27
C ILE A 235 -8.05 -8.52 -11.06
N ILE A 236 -6.94 -9.20 -10.72
CA ILE A 236 -6.90 -10.10 -9.56
C ILE A 236 -7.12 -9.32 -8.25
N THR A 237 -6.47 -8.16 -8.12
CA THR A 237 -6.65 -7.29 -6.94
C THR A 237 -8.08 -6.76 -6.87
N SER A 238 -8.64 -6.32 -7.99
CA SER A 238 -9.97 -5.71 -8.06
C SER A 238 -11.08 -6.74 -7.88
N GLU A 239 -10.91 -7.95 -8.38
CA GLU A 239 -11.81 -9.07 -8.14
C GLU A 239 -11.77 -9.48 -6.66
N THR A 240 -10.60 -9.50 -6.02
CA THR A 240 -10.50 -9.77 -4.57
C THR A 240 -11.31 -8.74 -3.77
N ILE A 241 -11.20 -7.46 -4.13
CA ILE A 241 -12.00 -6.38 -3.52
C ILE A 241 -13.50 -6.57 -3.81
N LEU A 242 -13.86 -6.93 -5.03
CA LEU A 242 -15.25 -7.19 -5.42
C LEU A 242 -15.87 -8.31 -4.59
N GLN A 243 -15.14 -9.40 -4.36
CA GLN A 243 -15.63 -10.50 -3.54
C GLN A 243 -15.79 -10.11 -2.07
N VAL A 244 -14.97 -9.19 -1.53
CA VAL A 244 -15.17 -8.62 -0.20
C VAL A 244 -16.47 -7.80 -0.13
N PHE A 245 -16.77 -7.01 -1.18
CA PHE A 245 -18.05 -6.30 -1.26
C PHE A 245 -19.24 -7.27 -1.35
N ASP A 246 -19.16 -8.32 -2.16
CA ASP A 246 -20.19 -9.35 -2.27
C ASP A 246 -20.40 -10.10 -0.94
N ALA A 247 -19.32 -10.48 -0.26
CA ALA A 247 -19.37 -11.11 1.06
C ALA A 247 -19.99 -10.20 2.15
N ALA A 248 -19.89 -8.88 1.98
CA ALA A 248 -20.59 -7.90 2.80
C ALA A 248 -22.06 -7.69 2.41
N GLY A 249 -22.55 -8.37 1.36
CA GLY A 249 -23.93 -8.28 0.87
C GLY A 249 -24.21 -7.01 0.07
N LEU A 250 -23.20 -6.43 -0.57
CA LEU A 250 -23.30 -5.17 -1.32
C LEU A 250 -23.56 -5.41 -2.81
N ASP A 251 -24.33 -4.51 -3.43
CA ASP A 251 -24.61 -4.54 -4.87
C ASP A 251 -23.38 -4.01 -5.62
N CYS A 252 -22.57 -4.92 -6.14
CA CYS A 252 -21.27 -4.60 -6.73
C CYS A 252 -21.01 -5.33 -8.05
N TYR A 253 -20.18 -4.70 -8.90
CA TYR A 253 -19.79 -5.26 -10.19
C TYR A 253 -18.40 -4.78 -10.62
N LEU A 254 -17.72 -5.59 -11.43
CA LEU A 254 -16.43 -5.27 -12.03
C LEU A 254 -16.63 -4.46 -13.31
N VAL A 255 -15.79 -3.46 -13.54
CA VAL A 255 -15.83 -2.58 -14.72
C VAL A 255 -14.42 -2.42 -15.27
N ASP A 256 -14.26 -2.53 -16.59
CA ASP A 256 -13.03 -2.10 -17.24
C ASP A 256 -12.98 -0.57 -17.30
N ILE A 257 -11.82 0.02 -17.00
CA ILE A 257 -11.63 1.47 -17.04
C ILE A 257 -11.97 2.07 -18.41
N ALA A 258 -11.83 1.32 -19.51
CA ALA A 258 -12.21 1.75 -20.85
C ALA A 258 -13.72 1.94 -21.04
N ASP A 259 -14.55 1.29 -20.20
CA ASP A 259 -16.01 1.39 -20.24
C ASP A 259 -16.56 2.45 -19.29
N LEU A 260 -15.72 3.03 -18.45
CA LEU A 260 -16.09 4.16 -17.61
C LEU A 260 -15.94 5.48 -18.36
N ASP A 261 -17.01 6.27 -18.37
CA ASP A 261 -17.04 7.60 -18.97
C ASP A 261 -17.61 8.64 -18.01
N TYR A 262 -17.59 9.90 -18.47
CA TYR A 262 -18.05 11.05 -17.74
C TYR A 262 -19.22 11.75 -18.46
N ASP A 263 -20.42 11.64 -17.89
CA ASP A 263 -21.63 12.33 -18.33
C ASP A 263 -21.62 13.81 -17.90
N GLN A 264 -21.10 14.66 -18.78
CA GLN A 264 -21.08 16.11 -18.60
C GLN A 264 -22.50 16.73 -18.53
N SER A 265 -23.53 16.01 -19.00
CA SER A 265 -24.92 16.48 -18.92
C SER A 265 -25.53 16.25 -17.53
N ASN A 266 -24.93 15.38 -16.72
CA ASN A 266 -25.37 15.04 -15.37
C ASN A 266 -24.28 15.35 -14.32
N PRO A 267 -23.91 16.63 -14.09
CA PRO A 267 -22.85 17.01 -13.16
C PRO A 267 -23.10 16.58 -11.70
N ALA A 268 -24.34 16.24 -11.34
CA ALA A 268 -24.69 15.73 -10.02
C ALA A 268 -24.41 14.24 -9.84
N ASN A 269 -24.36 13.46 -10.91
CA ASN A 269 -23.95 12.05 -10.87
C ASN A 269 -23.25 11.70 -12.18
N PRO A 270 -21.99 12.11 -12.32
CA PRO A 270 -21.44 12.25 -13.66
C PRO A 270 -20.59 11.06 -14.11
N PHE A 271 -20.34 10.08 -13.25
CA PHE A 271 -19.64 8.85 -13.66
C PHE A 271 -20.65 7.88 -14.22
N ILE A 272 -20.42 7.35 -15.42
CA ILE A 272 -21.32 6.43 -16.10
C ILE A 272 -20.54 5.24 -16.66
N VAL A 273 -21.11 4.05 -16.53
CA VAL A 273 -20.58 2.82 -17.14
C VAL A 273 -21.32 2.59 -18.45
N ASN A 274 -20.61 2.74 -19.56
CA ASN A 274 -21.20 2.81 -20.90
C ASN A 274 -21.94 1.54 -21.30
N GLU A 275 -21.43 0.36 -20.95
CA GLU A 275 -22.05 -0.92 -21.35
C GLU A 275 -23.47 -1.12 -20.77
N VAL A 276 -23.73 -0.56 -19.59
CA VAL A 276 -24.96 -0.78 -18.83
C VAL A 276 -25.78 0.51 -18.61
N GLU A 277 -25.28 1.66 -19.07
CA GLU A 277 -25.85 2.99 -18.83
C GLU A 277 -26.16 3.26 -17.35
N GLU A 278 -25.28 2.79 -16.46
CA GLU A 278 -25.45 2.92 -15.01
C GLU A 278 -24.49 3.92 -14.40
N HIS A 279 -24.98 4.65 -13.38
CA HIS A 279 -24.17 5.57 -12.61
C HIS A 279 -23.89 4.99 -11.21
N PRO A 280 -22.64 4.62 -10.89
CA PRO A 280 -22.30 4.06 -9.60
C PRO A 280 -22.35 5.10 -8.47
N ASP A 281 -22.77 4.66 -7.29
CA ASP A 281 -22.81 5.45 -6.06
C ASP A 281 -21.44 5.47 -5.36
N ILE A 282 -20.68 4.40 -5.52
CA ILE A 282 -19.35 4.19 -4.93
C ILE A 282 -18.46 3.58 -6.00
N LEU A 283 -17.26 4.11 -6.14
CA LEU A 283 -16.26 3.58 -7.05
C LEU A 283 -15.03 3.16 -6.26
N PHE A 284 -14.67 1.87 -6.35
CA PHE A 284 -13.32 1.44 -6.09
C PHE A 284 -12.49 1.63 -7.36
N PHE A 285 -11.36 2.33 -7.29
CA PHE A 285 -10.48 2.52 -8.44
C PHE A 285 -9.09 1.97 -8.18
N LEU A 286 -8.69 1.03 -9.04
CA LEU A 286 -7.30 0.62 -9.16
C LEU A 286 -6.59 1.38 -10.28
N THR A 287 -6.78 2.70 -10.29
CA THR A 287 -6.11 3.64 -11.19
C THR A 287 -5.51 4.78 -10.35
N PRO A 288 -4.26 5.20 -10.63
CA PRO A 288 -3.64 6.34 -9.97
C PRO A 288 -4.55 7.58 -9.94
N TRP A 289 -4.65 8.26 -8.79
CA TRP A 289 -5.36 9.54 -8.71
C TRP A 289 -4.81 10.58 -9.70
N GLU A 290 -3.52 10.55 -10.00
CA GLU A 290 -2.90 11.42 -11.01
C GLU A 290 -3.54 11.26 -12.38
N GLU A 291 -3.70 10.02 -12.82
CA GLU A 291 -4.28 9.69 -14.12
C GLU A 291 -5.78 9.98 -14.14
N LEU A 292 -6.48 9.61 -13.06
CA LEU A 292 -7.92 9.83 -12.95
C LEU A 292 -8.27 11.32 -13.02
N VAL A 293 -7.54 12.18 -12.30
CA VAL A 293 -7.75 13.63 -12.32
C VAL A 293 -7.39 14.24 -13.67
N GLU A 294 -6.32 13.76 -14.33
CA GLU A 294 -5.93 14.25 -15.65
C GLU A 294 -6.98 13.88 -16.72
N ASN A 295 -7.43 12.62 -16.74
CA ASN A 295 -8.40 12.11 -17.71
C ASN A 295 -9.80 12.71 -17.53
N PHE A 296 -10.21 12.99 -16.29
CA PHE A 296 -11.54 13.52 -15.98
C PHE A 296 -11.49 14.87 -15.26
N SER A 297 -10.57 15.75 -15.63
CA SER A 297 -10.34 17.03 -14.92
C SER A 297 -11.61 17.88 -14.71
N LEU A 298 -12.47 18.01 -15.72
CA LEU A 298 -13.74 18.73 -15.61
C LEU A 298 -14.67 18.15 -14.53
N ALA A 299 -14.62 16.82 -14.33
CA ALA A 299 -15.36 16.13 -13.28
C ALA A 299 -14.99 16.62 -11.91
N PHE A 300 -13.68 16.63 -11.66
CA PHE A 300 -13.12 16.94 -10.36
C PHE A 300 -13.16 18.44 -10.09
N GLU A 301 -13.04 19.30 -11.11
CA GLU A 301 -13.35 20.74 -10.99
C GLU A 301 -14.76 20.99 -10.44
N GLN A 302 -15.68 20.10 -10.77
CA GLN A 302 -17.08 20.14 -10.39
C GLN A 302 -17.43 19.23 -9.20
N TYR A 303 -16.43 18.77 -8.43
CA TYR A 303 -16.65 17.76 -7.38
C TYR A 303 -17.77 18.09 -6.39
N ARG A 304 -17.98 19.38 -6.12
CA ARG A 304 -19.02 19.87 -5.20
C ARG A 304 -20.44 19.54 -5.64
N TYR A 305 -20.68 19.27 -6.92
CA TYR A 305 -22.01 18.91 -7.43
C TYR A 305 -22.37 17.45 -7.18
N TRP A 306 -21.37 16.57 -7.09
CA TRP A 306 -21.55 15.13 -6.89
C TRP A 306 -20.98 14.61 -5.57
N PHE A 307 -20.36 15.47 -4.75
CA PHE A 307 -19.68 15.09 -3.51
C PHE A 307 -20.53 14.21 -2.59
N ASP A 308 -21.81 14.53 -2.39
CA ASP A 308 -22.71 13.77 -1.51
C ASP A 308 -23.35 12.54 -2.19
N ARG A 309 -23.09 12.32 -3.48
CA ARG A 309 -23.71 11.29 -4.32
C ARG A 309 -22.74 10.21 -4.78
N THR A 310 -21.50 10.58 -5.10
CA THR A 310 -20.47 9.64 -5.57
C THR A 310 -19.29 9.66 -4.62
N ARG A 311 -18.88 8.47 -4.17
CA ARG A 311 -17.75 8.27 -3.25
C ARG A 311 -16.66 7.45 -3.92
N PHE A 312 -15.41 7.69 -3.51
CA PHE A 312 -14.24 6.99 -4.03
C PHE A 312 -13.55 6.19 -2.93
N LEU A 313 -13.18 4.96 -3.27
CA LEU A 313 -12.36 4.07 -2.47
C LEU A 313 -11.09 3.74 -3.29
N GLU A 314 -9.91 4.21 -2.93
CA GLU A 314 -9.56 5.05 -1.77
C GLU A 314 -9.86 6.53 -2.01
N PRO A 315 -10.22 7.31 -0.98
CA PRO A 315 -10.53 8.73 -1.09
C PRO A 315 -9.29 9.56 -1.46
N PRO A 316 -9.46 10.76 -2.06
CA PRO A 316 -8.35 11.55 -2.60
C PRO A 316 -7.33 12.00 -1.54
N TRP A 317 -7.71 12.09 -0.26
CA TRP A 317 -6.75 12.40 0.80
C TRP A 317 -5.71 11.29 0.99
N ARG A 318 -6.02 10.04 0.64
CA ARG A 318 -5.09 8.90 0.71
C ARG A 318 -3.94 9.04 -0.26
N TRP A 319 -4.15 9.75 -1.37
CA TRP A 319 -3.06 10.11 -2.27
C TRP A 319 -1.95 10.87 -1.54
N PHE A 320 -2.29 11.81 -0.67
CA PHE A 320 -1.29 12.60 0.06
C PHE A 320 -0.44 11.75 1.00
N ILE A 321 -1.02 10.81 1.74
CA ILE A 321 -0.20 9.93 2.60
C ILE A 321 0.52 8.82 1.82
N SER A 322 0.15 8.58 0.57
CA SER A 322 0.85 7.67 -0.34
C SER A 322 2.00 8.35 -1.10
N HIS A 323 1.88 9.66 -1.31
CA HIS A 323 2.89 10.47 -1.99
C HIS A 323 4.16 10.57 -1.14
N LYS A 324 5.32 10.18 -1.68
CA LYS A 324 6.56 10.01 -0.90
C LYS A 324 7.09 11.31 -0.27
N GLY A 325 6.62 12.47 -0.76
CA GLY A 325 6.86 13.76 -0.12
C GLY A 325 6.32 13.89 1.32
N ILE A 326 5.29 13.12 1.70
CA ILE A 326 4.80 13.05 3.08
C ILE A 326 5.91 12.60 4.05
N LEU A 327 6.82 11.73 3.60
CA LEU A 327 7.93 11.24 4.42
C LEU A 327 8.90 12.37 4.74
N ALA A 328 9.13 13.28 3.78
CA ALA A 328 9.95 14.46 4.02
C ALA A 328 9.27 15.45 4.96
N TRP A 329 7.94 15.58 4.84
CA TRP A 329 7.15 16.42 5.75
C TRP A 329 7.16 15.89 7.19
N VAL A 330 6.97 14.58 7.39
CA VAL A 330 7.10 13.92 8.70
C VAL A 330 8.48 14.16 9.29
N SER A 331 9.55 14.05 8.50
CA SER A 331 10.91 14.33 8.97
C SER A 331 11.07 15.77 9.49
N ASP A 332 10.42 16.75 8.85
CA ASP A 332 10.46 18.14 9.29
C ASP A 332 9.65 18.37 10.56
N LEU A 333 8.45 17.81 10.65
CA LEU A 333 7.62 17.88 11.86
C LEU A 333 8.27 17.19 13.07
N LEU A 334 8.93 16.04 12.87
CA LEU A 334 9.69 15.37 13.92
C LEU A 334 10.86 16.23 14.41
N ALA A 335 11.59 16.88 13.50
CA ALA A 335 12.69 17.79 13.85
C ALA A 335 12.21 19.04 14.59
N GLN A 336 10.99 19.51 14.32
CA GLN A 336 10.34 20.64 14.98
C GLN A 336 9.68 20.26 16.32
N GLY A 337 9.53 18.96 16.61
CA GLY A 337 8.86 18.46 17.81
C GLY A 337 7.33 18.37 17.70
N GLU A 338 6.75 18.67 16.54
CA GLU A 338 5.30 18.65 16.29
C GLU A 338 4.71 17.23 16.30
N LEU A 339 5.55 16.21 16.06
CA LEU A 339 5.17 14.79 16.11
C LEU A 339 5.89 14.02 17.22
N GLN A 340 6.17 14.66 18.36
CA GLN A 340 6.96 14.06 19.45
C GLN A 340 6.39 12.72 19.96
N ALA A 341 5.07 12.54 19.94
CA ALA A 341 4.40 11.28 20.32
C ALA A 341 4.83 10.09 19.45
N TYR A 342 5.27 10.35 18.21
CA TYR A 342 5.68 9.35 17.23
C TYR A 342 7.20 9.25 17.06
N SER A 343 7.98 9.98 17.86
CA SER A 343 9.45 10.06 17.75
C SER A 343 10.19 8.72 17.92
N ALA A 344 9.54 7.72 18.52
CA ALA A 344 10.10 6.38 18.71
C ALA A 344 9.83 5.43 17.52
N LEU A 345 9.02 5.86 16.54
CA LEU A 345 8.71 5.05 15.37
C LEU A 345 9.92 4.96 14.41
N PRO A 346 10.04 3.86 13.64
CA PRO A 346 11.15 3.63 12.72
C PRO A 346 11.02 4.46 11.42
N HIS A 347 10.90 5.78 11.57
CA HIS A 347 10.88 6.72 10.45
C HIS A 347 12.28 6.92 9.89
N LEU A 348 12.45 6.69 8.59
CA LEU A 348 13.70 6.95 7.89
C LEU A 348 13.81 8.43 7.53
N PRO A 349 14.88 9.14 7.94
CA PRO A 349 15.08 10.55 7.60
C PRO A 349 14.96 10.78 6.09
N THR A 350 14.08 11.68 5.66
CA THR A 350 13.73 11.87 4.25
C THR A 350 13.68 13.34 3.87
N ALA A 351 14.27 13.77 2.76
CA ALA A 351 14.26 15.16 2.30
C ALA A 351 13.96 15.27 0.80
N LEU A 352 13.62 16.48 0.35
CA LEU A 352 13.36 16.79 -1.07
C LEU A 352 14.63 17.14 -1.86
N SER A 353 15.79 17.23 -1.19
CA SER A 353 17.09 17.41 -1.82
C SER A 353 18.16 16.61 -1.08
N LEU A 354 19.21 16.23 -1.80
CA LEU A 354 20.33 15.50 -1.22
C LEU A 354 21.05 16.32 -0.13
N GLU A 355 21.25 17.62 -0.37
CA GLU A 355 21.86 18.53 0.60
C GLU A 355 21.07 18.57 1.92
N ALA A 356 19.74 18.69 1.83
CA ALA A 356 18.89 18.70 3.01
C ALA A 356 18.90 17.34 3.74
N LEU A 357 18.94 16.23 3.01
CA LEU A 357 19.09 14.91 3.62
C LEU A 357 20.43 14.78 4.37
N GLN A 358 21.54 15.20 3.75
CA GLN A 358 22.87 15.15 4.34
C GLN A 358 22.94 16.00 5.61
N ALA A 359 22.39 17.21 5.59
CA ALA A 359 22.28 18.05 6.79
C ALA A 359 21.49 17.37 7.90
N ARG A 360 20.37 16.71 7.57
CA ARG A 360 19.57 15.94 8.55
C ARG A 360 20.33 14.74 9.09
N GLN A 361 21.02 13.99 8.24
CA GLN A 361 21.86 12.86 8.65
C GLN A 361 22.95 13.32 9.64
N GLN A 362 23.62 14.44 9.36
CA GLN A 362 24.61 15.02 10.27
C GLN A 362 23.99 15.38 11.63
N ALA A 363 22.83 16.05 11.63
CA ALA A 363 22.13 16.43 12.86
C ALA A 363 21.73 15.22 13.72
N LEU A 364 21.43 14.08 13.09
CA LEU A 364 21.07 12.82 13.75
C LEU A 364 22.28 11.90 14.03
N GLY A 365 23.51 12.30 13.68
CA GLY A 365 24.70 11.47 13.83
C GLY A 365 24.72 10.23 12.91
N LEU A 366 23.99 10.27 11.80
CA LEU A 366 23.90 9.18 10.81
C LEU A 366 24.94 9.34 9.69
N PRO A 367 25.33 8.24 9.01
CA PRO A 367 26.18 8.31 7.84
C PRO A 367 25.56 9.12 6.71
N THR A 368 26.28 10.10 6.18
CA THR A 368 25.79 11.01 5.11
C THR A 368 25.87 10.43 3.70
N GLY A 369 26.60 9.32 3.54
CA GLY A 369 26.85 8.67 2.24
C GLY A 369 25.85 7.58 1.87
N SER A 370 24.81 7.34 2.67
CA SER A 370 23.89 6.20 2.48
C SER A 370 22.44 6.67 2.39
N TYR A 371 21.85 6.55 1.21
CA TYR A 371 20.49 7.01 0.90
C TYR A 371 19.88 6.29 -0.31
N VAL A 372 18.56 6.39 -0.44
CA VAL A 372 17.78 6.00 -1.61
C VAL A 372 17.18 7.25 -2.23
N ALA A 373 17.42 7.47 -3.52
CA ALA A 373 16.72 8.48 -4.30
C ALA A 373 15.58 7.80 -5.06
N LYS A 374 14.36 8.32 -4.96
CA LYS A 374 13.17 7.76 -5.64
C LYS A 374 12.18 8.86 -6.05
N PRO A 375 11.45 8.71 -7.18
CA PRO A 375 10.49 9.71 -7.63
C PRO A 375 9.34 9.85 -6.64
N VAL A 376 8.81 11.06 -6.46
CA VAL A 376 7.77 11.34 -5.44
C VAL A 376 6.47 10.53 -5.62
N ILE A 377 6.11 10.22 -6.88
CA ILE A 377 4.94 9.42 -7.29
C ILE A 377 5.34 8.12 -8.01
N GLY A 378 6.60 7.71 -7.90
CA GLY A 378 7.11 6.50 -8.58
C GLY A 378 6.46 5.22 -8.07
N ARG A 379 6.22 4.27 -8.96
CA ARG A 379 5.64 2.93 -8.68
C ARG A 379 6.59 1.84 -9.18
N LEU A 380 6.40 0.60 -8.71
CA LEU A 380 7.16 -0.60 -9.14
C LEU A 380 8.68 -0.40 -9.12
N SER A 381 9.19 0.34 -8.13
CA SER A 381 10.61 0.69 -8.00
C SER A 381 11.25 1.33 -9.24
N ALA A 382 10.47 1.99 -10.08
CA ALA A 382 10.97 2.69 -11.25
C ALA A 382 11.81 3.92 -10.87
N ASN A 383 12.93 4.13 -11.57
CA ASN A 383 13.86 5.26 -11.38
C ASN A 383 14.43 5.40 -9.96
N VAL A 384 14.63 4.29 -9.25
CA VAL A 384 15.21 4.25 -7.91
C VAL A 384 16.73 4.15 -8.01
N THR A 385 17.45 4.88 -7.16
CA THR A 385 18.90 4.76 -7.00
C THR A 385 19.25 4.51 -5.55
N VAL A 386 19.93 3.40 -5.26
CA VAL A 386 20.41 3.05 -3.93
C VAL A 386 21.90 3.39 -3.83
N VAL A 387 22.23 4.24 -2.87
CA VAL A 387 23.60 4.66 -2.57
C VAL A 387 23.97 4.22 -1.16
N SER A 388 25.14 3.61 -1.01
CA SER A 388 25.70 3.23 0.29
C SER A 388 27.16 3.61 0.35
N ASN A 389 27.55 4.30 1.43
CA ASN A 389 28.92 4.78 1.63
C ASN A 389 29.48 5.58 0.43
N GLY A 390 28.62 6.35 -0.23
CA GLY A 390 28.96 7.16 -1.41
C GLY A 390 29.10 6.38 -2.72
N GLN A 391 28.80 5.08 -2.72
CA GLN A 391 28.80 4.24 -3.91
C GLN A 391 27.38 3.87 -4.33
N VAL A 392 27.08 3.96 -5.63
CA VAL A 392 25.81 3.45 -6.18
C VAL A 392 25.85 1.93 -6.10
N LEU A 393 24.96 1.35 -5.30
CA LEU A 393 24.79 -0.10 -5.21
C LEU A 393 23.93 -0.63 -6.36
N GLU A 394 22.84 0.08 -6.66
CA GLU A 394 21.87 -0.32 -7.68
C GLU A 394 21.10 0.88 -8.20
N GLN A 395 20.68 0.81 -9.46
CA GLN A 395 19.85 1.82 -10.11
C GLN A 395 18.89 1.14 -11.07
N SER A 396 17.61 1.47 -11.01
CA SER A 396 16.58 1.00 -11.92
C SER A 396 16.22 2.07 -12.98
N ALA A 397 15.77 1.61 -14.14
CA ALA A 397 15.20 2.47 -15.18
C ALA A 397 13.71 2.76 -14.90
N GLY A 398 13.08 3.60 -15.72
CA GLY A 398 11.64 3.87 -15.63
C GLY A 398 11.20 5.18 -16.27
N ALA A 399 9.89 5.42 -16.26
CA ALA A 399 9.24 6.55 -16.94
C ALA A 399 9.12 7.84 -16.11
N TYR A 400 9.62 7.87 -14.87
CA TYR A 400 9.48 9.01 -13.95
C TYR A 400 10.65 10.01 -14.01
N GLY A 401 11.37 10.09 -15.13
CA GLY A 401 12.59 10.90 -15.26
C GLY A 401 12.39 12.40 -15.03
N ASP A 402 11.20 12.92 -15.32
CA ASP A 402 10.86 14.35 -15.21
C ASP A 402 10.12 14.72 -13.91
N VAL A 403 9.99 13.76 -12.99
CA VAL A 403 9.27 13.92 -11.73
C VAL A 403 10.25 14.27 -10.60
N PRO A 404 9.89 15.16 -9.65
CA PRO A 404 10.71 15.45 -8.47
C PRO A 404 11.08 14.18 -7.68
N MET A 405 12.25 14.22 -7.05
CA MET A 405 12.79 13.10 -6.27
C MET A 405 12.69 13.37 -4.77
N VAL A 406 12.50 12.31 -3.99
CA VAL A 406 12.82 12.29 -2.56
C VAL A 406 14.12 11.54 -2.31
N TYR A 407 14.84 11.96 -1.27
CA TYR A 407 16.06 11.33 -0.79
C TYR A 407 15.80 10.83 0.63
N GLN A 408 15.82 9.53 0.81
CA GLN A 408 15.53 8.86 2.08
C GLN A 408 16.80 8.17 2.59
N HIS A 409 17.07 8.21 3.89
CA HIS A 409 18.20 7.48 4.47
C HIS A 409 18.07 5.98 4.17
N TYR A 410 19.18 5.37 3.74
CA TYR A 410 19.19 3.96 3.37
C TYR A 410 19.11 3.08 4.62
N CYS A 411 18.08 2.25 4.68
CA CYS A 411 17.95 1.15 5.62
C CYS A 411 17.88 -0.14 4.81
N ALA A 412 18.81 -1.06 5.04
CA ALA A 412 18.85 -2.33 4.31
C ALA A 412 17.60 -3.19 4.61
N PRO A 413 17.11 -3.97 3.65
CA PRO A 413 16.05 -4.94 3.89
C PRO A 413 16.48 -6.00 4.91
N GLY A 414 15.51 -6.72 5.47
CA GLY A 414 15.79 -7.91 6.25
C GLY A 414 16.48 -8.96 5.37
N ARG A 415 17.28 -9.86 5.97
CA ARG A 415 17.97 -10.90 5.20
C ARG A 415 17.97 -12.23 5.94
N THR A 416 17.48 -13.27 5.28
CA THR A 416 17.55 -14.66 5.72
C THR A 416 18.57 -15.44 4.89
N GLU A 417 18.62 -16.76 5.04
CA GLU A 417 19.41 -17.62 4.17
C GLU A 417 18.87 -17.70 2.72
N THR A 418 17.60 -17.36 2.50
CA THR A 418 16.93 -17.45 1.19
C THR A 418 17.06 -16.17 0.36
N GLY A 419 17.20 -15.01 0.99
CA GLY A 419 17.34 -13.74 0.28
C GLY A 419 17.12 -12.51 1.15
N ASN A 420 17.01 -11.36 0.50
CA ASN A 420 16.51 -10.15 1.15
C ASN A 420 14.98 -10.21 1.20
N PHE A 421 14.39 -9.63 2.24
CA PHE A 421 12.95 -9.54 2.36
C PHE A 421 12.50 -8.22 2.96
N ILE A 422 11.28 -7.85 2.62
CA ILE A 422 10.52 -6.78 3.26
C ILE A 422 9.20 -7.34 3.79
N VAL A 423 8.69 -6.69 4.83
CA VAL A 423 7.36 -6.95 5.37
C VAL A 423 6.40 -5.97 4.73
N CYS A 424 5.37 -6.52 4.11
CA CYS A 424 4.25 -5.80 3.55
C CYS A 424 3.07 -5.85 4.53
N GLY A 425 2.68 -4.71 5.09
CA GLY A 425 1.57 -4.64 6.04
C GLY A 425 0.33 -4.03 5.41
N TRP A 426 -0.73 -4.82 5.31
CA TRP A 426 -2.02 -4.42 4.74
C TRP A 426 -2.91 -3.78 5.79
N MET A 427 -3.29 -2.54 5.50
CA MET A 427 -4.21 -1.74 6.29
C MET A 427 -5.64 -2.05 5.90
N SER A 428 -6.52 -2.22 6.89
CA SER A 428 -7.96 -2.41 6.71
C SER A 428 -8.75 -1.14 7.05
N CYS A 429 -10.07 -1.28 7.08
CA CYS A 429 -10.97 -0.32 7.71
C CYS A 429 -10.58 -0.14 9.19
N GLU A 430 -10.47 1.11 9.65
CA GLU A 430 -10.12 1.53 11.05
C GLU A 430 -8.63 1.73 11.37
N ASP A 431 -7.78 1.89 10.35
CA ASP A 431 -6.36 2.23 10.51
C ASP A 431 -5.52 1.12 11.18
N TYR A 432 -5.98 -0.13 11.16
CA TYR A 432 -5.23 -1.29 11.64
C TYR A 432 -4.48 -1.98 10.50
N CYS A 433 -3.30 -2.50 10.81
CA CYS A 433 -2.60 -3.45 9.96
C CYS A 433 -3.09 -4.85 10.31
N GLU A 434 -3.85 -5.48 9.44
CA GLU A 434 -4.54 -6.76 9.71
C GLU A 434 -3.93 -7.94 8.96
N THR A 435 -3.05 -7.70 7.99
CA THR A 435 -2.40 -8.78 7.25
C THR A 435 -0.95 -8.46 6.96
N LEU A 436 -0.09 -9.45 7.18
CA LEU A 436 1.31 -9.39 6.76
C LEU A 436 1.51 -10.27 5.52
N ALA A 437 2.31 -9.74 4.61
CA ALA A 437 2.84 -10.44 3.45
C ALA A 437 4.35 -10.24 3.40
N ILE A 438 5.07 -11.18 2.78
CA ILE A 438 6.52 -11.06 2.62
C ILE A 438 6.86 -11.02 1.13
N ARG A 439 7.57 -9.97 0.73
CA ARG A 439 8.22 -9.90 -0.59
C ARG A 439 9.69 -10.25 -0.40
N GLU A 440 10.13 -11.30 -1.06
CA GLU A 440 11.52 -11.74 -1.08
C GLU A 440 12.16 -11.40 -2.44
N PHE A 441 13.42 -11.01 -2.43
CA PHE A 441 14.18 -10.61 -3.62
C PHE A 441 15.68 -10.76 -3.37
N ASP A 442 16.46 -10.87 -4.44
CA ASP A 442 17.89 -11.20 -4.33
C ASP A 442 18.80 -9.95 -4.37
N HIS A 443 18.27 -8.80 -4.80
CA HIS A 443 19.00 -7.54 -5.04
C HIS A 443 18.70 -6.46 -3.97
N HIS A 444 19.14 -5.22 -4.17
CA HIS A 444 18.89 -4.10 -3.25
C HIS A 444 17.59 -3.35 -3.57
N ILE A 445 17.09 -3.45 -4.80
CA ILE A 445 15.83 -2.87 -5.26
C ILE A 445 14.85 -4.02 -5.58
N THR A 446 13.58 -3.86 -5.17
CA THR A 446 12.50 -4.77 -5.59
C THR A 446 12.16 -4.52 -7.05
N ASP A 447 12.03 -5.54 -7.88
CA ASP A 447 11.72 -5.44 -9.31
C ASP A 447 10.71 -6.53 -9.69
N PHE A 448 9.76 -6.22 -10.57
CA PHE A 448 8.63 -7.07 -10.92
C PHE A 448 9.05 -8.48 -11.36
N ASP A 449 10.09 -8.58 -12.20
CA ASP A 449 10.57 -9.86 -12.72
C ASP A 449 11.37 -10.69 -11.70
N ARG A 450 11.71 -10.11 -10.53
CA ARG A 450 12.76 -10.64 -9.62
C ARG A 450 12.38 -10.63 -8.15
N GLU A 451 11.16 -10.23 -7.85
CA GLU A 451 10.56 -10.40 -6.55
C GLU A 451 9.63 -11.59 -6.55
N ARG A 452 9.37 -12.11 -5.35
CA ARG A 452 8.47 -13.22 -5.15
C ARG A 452 7.68 -12.97 -3.87
N PHE A 453 6.38 -13.19 -3.97
CA PHE A 453 5.55 -13.37 -2.79
C PHE A 453 5.95 -14.68 -2.10
N VAL A 454 6.12 -14.65 -0.78
CA VAL A 454 6.36 -15.84 0.03
C VAL A 454 5.36 -15.86 1.19
N PRO A 455 4.52 -16.91 1.31
CA PRO A 455 3.54 -16.99 2.38
C PRO A 455 4.22 -17.10 3.75
N HIS A 456 3.52 -16.69 4.79
CA HIS A 456 3.99 -16.85 6.16
C HIS A 456 3.09 -17.78 6.99
N ILE A 457 3.68 -18.34 8.05
CA ILE A 457 2.98 -18.98 9.16
C ILE A 457 3.50 -18.40 10.48
N LEU A 458 2.64 -18.38 11.50
CA LEU A 458 3.00 -17.98 12.85
C LEU A 458 3.49 -19.17 13.66
N ARG A 459 4.42 -18.90 14.57
CA ARG A 459 4.93 -19.87 15.56
C ARG A 459 4.92 -19.31 16.97
N GLY A 460 4.72 -20.19 17.93
CA GLY A 460 4.50 -19.86 19.34
C GLY A 460 3.02 -19.58 19.58
N GLN A 461 2.40 -20.35 20.47
CA GLN A 461 0.97 -20.26 20.74
C GLN A 461 0.59 -18.95 21.45
N THR A 462 -0.63 -18.52 21.13
CA THR A 462 -1.50 -17.53 21.78
C THR A 462 -1.45 -17.54 23.30
#